data_AF-A0A2V3IHK1-F1
#
_entry.id   AF-A0A2V3IHK1-F1
#
_cell.length_a   1.000
_cell.length_b   1.000
_cell.length_c   1.000
_cell.angle_alpha   90.00
_cell.angle_beta   90.00
_cell.angle_gamma   90.00
#
_symmetry.space_group_name_H-M   'P 1'
#
loop_
_entity.id
_entity.type
_entity.pdbx_description
1 polymer ?
#
loop_
_entity_poly.entity_id
_entity_poly.type
_entity_poly.pdbx_seq_one_letter_code
_entity_poly.pdbx_strand_id
1 'polypeptide(L)'
;MIACEAAFVECGTIVRGLKGRRARWTGCATFPPPTSVDETVRLASQSVNAALQAGQRRVRVDAIIPGLNVRVEETYPYSSATLNTVALQTVLNTDLIGGAQSCTLLFPSAGAAAAAATQYRRDGVTLPEGVRTGSFSDTPSEHANVLVAPVATRGDPLLPLLEGAVASAPQAVWMLLNADLSADRAAVGMRESARRARFEDSFERAFYFRNVFMVKRPTLRAVEKGALLFCYGAGWSVFALQTDGYELVKRCDKMPSVEELTSVVSAASARNVSRSRAAENAGADAAFLRTIAGSAALVAAVLAALRLRAGS
;
A
#
# COMPACT_ATOMS: atom_id res chain seq x y z
N MET A 1 -23.88 12.09 22.17
CA MET A 1 -22.74 12.95 22.54
C MET A 1 -21.67 12.07 23.15
N ILE A 2 -20.76 11.55 22.32
CA ILE A 2 -19.53 10.89 22.76
C ILE A 2 -18.44 11.65 22.03
N ALA A 3 -17.56 12.29 22.79
CA ALA A 3 -16.46 13.07 22.26
C ALA A 3 -15.42 12.12 21.63
N CYS A 4 -15.29 12.16 20.31
CA CYS A 4 -14.08 11.66 19.64
C CYS A 4 -13.01 12.74 19.82
N GLU A 5 -12.02 12.47 20.67
CA GLU A 5 -10.76 13.20 20.69
C GLU A 5 -10.08 13.05 19.33
N ALA A 6 -10.14 14.11 18.53
CA ALA A 6 -9.39 14.23 17.30
C ALA A 6 -7.91 14.43 17.65
N ALA A 7 -7.11 13.38 17.47
CA ALA A 7 -5.66 13.54 17.35
C ALA A 7 -5.36 14.28 16.03
N PHE A 8 -5.40 15.61 16.11
CA PHE A 8 -4.90 16.52 15.08
C PHE A 8 -3.38 16.32 14.99
N VAL A 9 -2.93 15.50 14.06
CA VAL A 9 -1.53 15.54 13.60
C VAL A 9 -1.44 16.79 12.72
N GLU A 10 -0.69 17.80 13.17
CA GLU A 10 -0.44 19.04 12.44
C GLU A 10 0.04 18.74 11.02
N CYS A 11 -0.89 18.81 10.06
CA CYS A 11 -0.58 18.84 8.64
C CYS A 11 0.09 20.18 8.35
N GLY A 12 1.36 20.12 7.94
CA GLY A 12 2.19 21.29 7.66
C GLY A 12 1.49 22.32 6.74
N THR A 13 1.61 23.58 7.15
CA THR A 13 1.08 24.75 6.43
C THR A 13 1.68 24.85 5.02
N ILE A 14 0.82 24.81 4.00
CA ILE A 14 1.21 25.13 2.62
C ILE A 14 1.43 26.64 2.51
N VAL A 15 2.69 27.07 2.44
CA VAL A 15 3.00 28.46 2.05
C VAL A 15 2.78 28.60 0.54
N ARG A 16 1.60 29.10 0.14
CA ARG A 16 1.32 29.51 -1.23
C ARG A 16 2.13 30.77 -1.55
N GLY A 17 3.19 30.62 -2.33
CA GLY A 17 3.88 31.75 -2.94
C GLY A 17 5.08 31.33 -3.76
N LEU A 18 5.01 31.63 -5.07
CA LEU A 18 6.06 31.59 -6.11
C LEU A 18 5.93 30.44 -7.14
N LYS A 19 5.43 30.84 -8.31
CA LYS A 19 5.54 30.11 -9.58
C LYS A 19 7.01 29.78 -9.87
N GLY A 20 7.31 28.51 -10.15
CA GLY A 20 8.53 28.13 -10.88
C GLY A 20 9.70 27.54 -10.07
N ARG A 21 9.52 27.12 -8.81
CA ARG A 21 10.55 26.32 -8.11
C ARG A 21 9.96 25.03 -7.57
N ARG A 22 10.64 23.90 -7.83
CA ARG A 22 10.31 22.58 -7.29
C ARG A 22 10.09 22.72 -5.79
N ALA A 23 8.88 22.38 -5.33
CA ALA A 23 8.55 22.37 -3.92
C ALA A 23 9.59 21.53 -3.17
N ARG A 24 10.28 22.16 -2.23
CA ARG A 24 11.22 21.47 -1.34
C ARG A 24 10.37 20.82 -0.25
N TRP A 25 10.15 19.52 -0.37
CA TRP A 25 9.37 18.71 0.55
C TRP A 25 9.91 18.85 1.97
N THR A 26 9.17 19.56 2.81
CA THR A 26 9.43 19.71 4.24
C THR A 26 8.12 19.45 4.96
N GLY A 27 7.93 18.21 5.43
CA GLY A 27 6.83 17.89 6.34
C GLY A 27 6.26 16.48 6.24
N CYS A 28 6.14 15.87 7.41
CA CYS A 28 5.14 14.88 7.84
C CYS A 28 5.36 13.38 7.58
N ALA A 29 4.89 12.64 8.59
CA ALA A 29 5.09 11.24 8.93
C ALA A 29 5.27 10.27 7.75
N THR A 30 6.32 9.45 7.82
CA THR A 30 6.36 8.23 7.03
C THR A 30 5.22 7.34 7.50
N PHE A 31 4.20 7.16 6.66
CA PHE A 31 3.23 6.10 6.89
C PHE A 31 3.95 4.77 6.74
N PRO A 32 3.94 3.89 7.77
CA PRO A 32 4.42 2.54 7.56
C PRO A 32 3.56 1.84 6.50
N PRO A 33 4.10 0.83 5.79
CA PRO A 33 3.32 -0.03 4.94
C PRO A 33 2.09 -0.57 5.70
N PRO A 34 0.89 -0.56 5.08
CA PRO A 34 -0.29 -1.13 5.73
C PRO A 34 -0.09 -2.63 5.95
N THR A 35 -0.46 -3.09 7.14
CA THR A 35 -0.39 -4.49 7.56
C THR A 35 -1.75 -5.19 7.54
N SER A 36 -2.81 -4.45 7.24
CA SER A 36 -4.19 -4.94 7.14
C SER A 36 -4.95 -4.27 5.98
N VAL A 37 -6.12 -4.83 5.65
CA VAL A 37 -7.04 -4.25 4.66
C VAL A 37 -7.54 -2.88 5.13
N ASP A 38 -7.92 -2.76 6.40
CA ASP A 38 -8.42 -1.50 6.97
C ASP A 38 -7.35 -0.40 6.97
N GLU A 39 -6.09 -0.74 7.27
CA GLU A 39 -4.99 0.22 7.16
C GLU A 39 -4.75 0.64 5.70
N THR A 40 -4.88 -0.31 4.76
CA THR A 40 -4.75 -0.02 3.32
C THR A 40 -5.84 0.95 2.88
N VAL A 41 -7.09 0.69 3.25
CA VAL A 41 -8.23 1.57 2.98
C VAL A 41 -7.98 2.94 3.58
N ARG A 42 -7.62 3.01 4.87
CA ARG A 42 -7.40 4.28 5.57
C ARG A 42 -6.31 5.12 4.88
N LEU A 43 -5.17 4.52 4.55
CA LEU A 43 -4.09 5.22 3.86
C LEU A 43 -4.48 5.61 2.43
N ALA A 44 -5.16 4.73 1.69
CA ALA A 44 -5.64 5.02 0.35
C ALA A 44 -6.62 6.20 0.37
N SER A 45 -7.61 6.22 1.26
CA SER A 45 -8.58 7.31 1.40
C SER A 45 -7.92 8.64 1.79
N GLN A 46 -6.99 8.62 2.76
CA GLN A 46 -6.22 9.83 3.12
C GLN A 46 -5.45 10.38 1.92
N SER A 47 -4.82 9.49 1.15
CA SER A 47 -4.03 9.85 -0.02
C SER A 47 -4.88 10.36 -1.18
N VAL A 48 -6.05 9.75 -1.40
CA VAL A 48 -7.04 10.23 -2.37
C VAL A 48 -7.58 11.59 -1.96
N ASN A 49 -7.99 11.78 -0.70
CA ASN A 49 -8.45 13.08 -0.20
C ASN A 49 -7.41 14.17 -0.43
N ALA A 50 -6.13 13.90 -0.17
CA ALA A 50 -5.05 14.84 -0.44
C ALA A 50 -4.94 15.19 -1.94
N ALA A 51 -5.09 14.21 -2.84
CA ALA A 51 -5.09 14.46 -4.28
C ALA A 51 -6.31 15.30 -4.73
N LEU A 52 -7.50 14.99 -4.22
CA LEU A 52 -8.73 15.73 -4.54
C LEU A 52 -8.67 17.18 -4.02
N GLN A 53 -8.17 17.39 -2.80
CA GLN A 53 -7.94 18.72 -2.23
C GLN A 53 -6.91 19.54 -3.02
N ALA A 54 -5.94 18.87 -3.66
CA ALA A 54 -5.02 19.50 -4.60
C ALA A 54 -5.63 19.82 -5.98
N GLY A 55 -6.92 19.53 -6.18
CA GLY A 55 -7.67 19.80 -7.41
C GLY A 55 -7.59 18.70 -8.45
N GLN A 56 -7.05 17.52 -8.12
CA GLN A 56 -7.03 16.40 -9.05
C GLN A 56 -8.45 15.86 -9.25
N ARG A 57 -8.86 15.70 -10.51
CA ARG A 57 -10.16 15.13 -10.88
C ARG A 57 -10.06 13.70 -11.37
N ARG A 58 -8.89 13.28 -11.85
CA ARG A 58 -8.63 11.91 -12.32
C ARG A 58 -7.57 11.31 -11.41
N VAL A 59 -7.96 10.37 -10.57
CA VAL A 59 -7.09 9.74 -9.57
C VAL A 59 -6.99 8.24 -9.79
N ARG A 60 -5.81 7.69 -9.57
CA ARG A 60 -5.53 6.25 -9.67
C ARG A 60 -5.08 5.71 -8.32
N VAL A 61 -5.67 4.59 -7.92
CA VAL A 61 -5.35 3.86 -6.70
C VAL A 61 -4.96 2.44 -7.12
N ASP A 62 -3.70 2.08 -6.91
CA ASP A 62 -3.16 0.75 -7.15
C ASP A 62 -2.86 0.10 -5.80
N ALA A 63 -3.88 -0.39 -5.10
CA ALA A 63 -3.74 -1.23 -3.93
C ALA A 63 -3.63 -2.69 -4.39
N ILE A 64 -2.44 -3.08 -4.86
CA ILE A 64 -2.15 -4.50 -5.05
C ILE A 64 -1.99 -5.04 -3.64
N ILE A 65 -2.96 -5.83 -3.20
CA ILE A 65 -2.93 -6.53 -1.92
C ILE A 65 -2.52 -7.98 -2.20
N PRO A 66 -1.26 -8.27 -2.59
CA PRO A 66 -0.84 -9.64 -2.70
C PRO A 66 -0.54 -10.15 -1.30
N GLY A 67 -1.21 -11.23 -0.93
CA GLY A 67 -0.78 -12.12 0.14
C GLY A 67 -0.20 -11.41 1.36
N LEU A 68 -1.03 -10.57 1.99
CA LEU A 68 -0.79 -10.12 3.36
C LEU A 68 -0.31 -11.33 4.16
N ASN A 69 0.76 -11.17 4.95
CA ASN A 69 1.23 -12.08 6.01
C ASN A 69 0.30 -13.29 6.17
N VAL A 70 0.73 -14.52 5.87
CA VAL A 70 -0.06 -15.78 5.85
C VAL A 70 -1.36 -15.76 6.70
N ARG A 71 -1.32 -15.22 7.92
CA ARG A 71 -2.47 -14.92 8.80
C ARG A 71 -3.65 -14.16 8.17
N VAL A 72 -3.44 -13.27 7.21
CA VAL A 72 -4.50 -12.48 6.57
C VAL A 72 -4.96 -13.10 5.26
N GLU A 73 -4.09 -13.83 4.53
CA GLU A 73 -4.54 -14.72 3.44
C GLU A 73 -5.52 -15.79 3.95
N GLU A 74 -5.33 -16.28 5.18
CA GLU A 74 -6.27 -17.17 5.87
C GLU A 74 -7.64 -16.50 6.15
N THR A 75 -7.68 -15.17 6.23
CA THR A 75 -8.91 -14.40 6.57
C THR A 75 -9.61 -13.83 5.32
N TYR A 76 -8.85 -13.39 4.31
CA TYR A 76 -9.36 -12.80 3.07
C TYR A 76 -8.53 -13.27 1.85
N PRO A 77 -8.89 -14.38 1.20
CA PRO A 77 -8.24 -14.78 -0.04
C PRO A 77 -8.39 -13.67 -1.09
N TYR A 78 -7.36 -13.50 -1.93
CA TYR A 78 -7.41 -12.55 -3.04
C TYR A 78 -8.55 -12.94 -3.98
N SER A 79 -9.65 -12.21 -3.87
CA SER A 79 -10.88 -12.45 -4.59
C SER A 79 -11.44 -11.12 -5.08
N SER A 80 -12.27 -11.17 -6.11
CA SER A 80 -13.01 -9.98 -6.57
C SER A 80 -13.82 -9.33 -5.43
N ALA A 81 -14.24 -10.11 -4.42
CA ALA A 81 -14.92 -9.60 -3.24
C ALA A 81 -14.02 -8.69 -2.38
N THR A 82 -12.76 -9.06 -2.16
CA THR A 82 -11.79 -8.23 -1.43
C THR A 82 -11.50 -6.93 -2.16
N LEU A 83 -11.32 -6.99 -3.48
CA LEU A 83 -11.12 -5.79 -4.32
C LEU A 83 -12.34 -4.86 -4.27
N ASN A 84 -13.55 -5.41 -4.37
CA ASN A 84 -14.79 -4.66 -4.28
C ASN A 84 -14.98 -4.04 -2.89
N THR A 85 -14.62 -4.76 -1.83
CA THR A 85 -14.69 -4.26 -0.44
C THR A 85 -13.74 -3.09 -0.23
N VAL A 86 -12.48 -3.22 -0.68
CA VAL A 86 -11.50 -2.13 -0.63
C VAL A 86 -11.99 -0.95 -1.45
N ALA A 87 -12.59 -1.19 -2.62
CA ALA A 87 -13.17 -0.14 -3.47
C ALA A 87 -14.22 0.65 -2.72
N LEU A 88 -15.21 -0.06 -2.20
CA LEU A 88 -16.32 0.54 -1.50
C LEU A 88 -15.81 1.29 -0.27
N GLN A 89 -15.04 0.64 0.59
CA GLN A 89 -14.51 1.25 1.81
C GLN A 89 -13.62 2.46 1.52
N THR A 90 -12.82 2.42 0.45
CA THR A 90 -12.02 3.59 0.05
C THR A 90 -12.94 4.74 -0.31
N VAL A 91 -13.97 4.50 -1.13
CA VAL A 91 -14.95 5.51 -1.55
C VAL A 91 -15.74 6.07 -0.36
N LEU A 92 -16.16 5.22 0.57
CA LEU A 92 -16.90 5.61 1.78
C LEU A 92 -16.07 6.51 2.71
N ASN A 93 -14.77 6.26 2.80
CA ASN A 93 -13.85 7.01 3.66
C ASN A 93 -13.23 8.22 2.94
N THR A 94 -13.56 8.44 1.66
CA THR A 94 -13.10 9.60 0.89
C THR A 94 -14.17 10.69 0.92
N ASP A 95 -13.76 11.95 0.97
CA ASP A 95 -14.65 13.12 0.92
C ASP A 95 -15.32 13.31 -0.45
N LEU A 96 -15.20 12.33 -1.37
CA LEU A 96 -15.98 12.24 -2.60
C LEU A 96 -17.48 12.41 -2.35
N ILE A 97 -17.95 11.92 -1.19
CA ILE A 97 -19.36 11.90 -0.77
C ILE A 97 -19.69 13.08 0.17
N GLY A 98 -18.73 13.97 0.46
CA GLY A 98 -18.78 15.02 1.47
C GLY A 98 -19.77 16.17 1.22
N GLY A 99 -21.01 15.86 0.85
CA GLY A 99 -22.11 16.83 0.71
C GLY A 99 -23.38 16.38 -0.02
N ALA A 100 -23.61 15.08 -0.28
CA ALA A 100 -24.78 14.55 -1.03
C ALA A 100 -24.66 14.49 -2.58
N GLN A 101 -23.45 14.34 -3.10
CA GLN A 101 -23.24 14.15 -4.55
C GLN A 101 -23.28 12.67 -4.94
N SER A 102 -23.88 12.38 -6.09
CA SER A 102 -24.09 11.01 -6.58
C SER A 102 -22.78 10.36 -7.05
N CYS A 103 -22.43 9.20 -6.51
CA CYS A 103 -21.28 8.40 -6.92
C CYS A 103 -21.75 7.13 -7.65
N THR A 104 -21.13 6.82 -8.79
CA THR A 104 -21.39 5.56 -9.51
C THR A 104 -20.16 4.66 -9.46
N LEU A 105 -20.31 3.48 -8.85
CA LEU A 105 -19.35 2.38 -8.91
C LEU A 105 -19.59 1.62 -10.21
N LEU A 106 -18.66 1.76 -11.16
CA LEU A 106 -18.77 1.18 -12.49
C LEU A 106 -17.95 -0.11 -12.57
N PHE A 107 -18.58 -1.16 -13.09
CA PHE A 107 -18.02 -2.50 -13.26
C PHE A 107 -17.93 -2.90 -14.74
N PRO A 108 -17.12 -3.93 -15.08
CA PRO A 108 -16.99 -4.45 -16.44
C PRO A 108 -18.29 -4.81 -17.14
N SER A 109 -19.28 -5.29 -16.39
CA SER A 109 -20.58 -5.68 -16.92
C SER A 109 -21.68 -5.50 -15.88
N ALA A 110 -22.94 -5.47 -16.34
CA ALA A 110 -24.10 -5.47 -15.45
C ALA A 110 -24.13 -6.69 -14.52
N GLY A 111 -23.66 -7.86 -14.99
CA GLY A 111 -23.52 -9.07 -14.18
C GLY A 111 -22.51 -8.91 -13.04
N ALA A 112 -21.34 -8.30 -13.32
CA ALA A 112 -20.34 -8.00 -12.31
C ALA A 112 -20.86 -6.97 -11.28
N ALA A 113 -21.60 -5.95 -11.73
CA ALA A 113 -22.24 -4.99 -10.85
C ALA A 113 -23.29 -5.65 -9.93
N ALA A 114 -24.13 -6.52 -10.47
CA ALA A 114 -25.15 -7.26 -9.70
C ALA A 114 -24.51 -8.24 -8.69
N ALA A 115 -23.42 -8.90 -9.08
CA ALA A 115 -22.65 -9.77 -8.19
C ALA A 115 -22.02 -8.97 -7.04
N ALA A 116 -21.41 -7.81 -7.33
CA ALA A 116 -20.87 -6.92 -6.31
C ALA A 116 -21.95 -6.41 -5.34
N ALA A 117 -23.09 -5.94 -5.87
CA ALA A 117 -24.22 -5.49 -5.05
C ALA A 117 -24.81 -6.61 -4.18
N THR A 118 -24.82 -7.85 -4.66
CA THR A 118 -25.24 -9.02 -3.87
C THR A 118 -24.23 -9.36 -2.79
N GLN A 119 -22.94 -9.27 -3.10
CA GLN A 119 -21.88 -9.47 -2.12
C GLN A 119 -21.93 -8.43 -1.00
N TYR A 120 -22.09 -7.14 -1.32
CA TYR A 120 -22.23 -6.09 -0.30
C TYR A 120 -23.41 -6.35 0.65
N ARG A 121 -24.56 -6.77 0.11
CA ARG A 121 -25.73 -7.15 0.93
C ARG A 121 -25.43 -8.36 1.83
N ARG A 122 -24.73 -9.36 1.31
CA ARG A 122 -24.35 -10.56 2.08
C ARG A 122 -23.39 -10.23 3.22
N ASP A 123 -22.49 -9.29 3.00
CA ASP A 123 -21.49 -8.85 3.99
C ASP A 123 -22.07 -7.80 4.97
N GLY A 124 -23.37 -7.50 4.89
CA GLY A 124 -24.04 -6.51 5.73
C GLY A 124 -23.66 -5.05 5.42
N VAL A 125 -23.01 -4.81 4.28
CA VAL A 125 -22.59 -3.48 3.86
C VAL A 125 -23.73 -2.80 3.09
N THR A 126 -24.28 -1.74 3.68
CA THR A 126 -25.30 -0.91 3.04
C THR A 126 -24.62 0.22 2.28
N LEU A 127 -24.93 0.35 0.98
CA LEU A 127 -24.47 1.48 0.19
C LEU A 127 -25.13 2.76 0.71
N PRO A 128 -24.38 3.84 0.95
CA PRO A 128 -24.95 5.12 1.34
C PRO A 128 -25.88 5.67 0.26
N GLU A 129 -26.76 6.58 0.69
CA GLU A 129 -27.56 7.36 -0.23
C GLU A 129 -26.66 8.11 -1.23
N GLY A 130 -27.01 8.05 -2.51
CA GLY A 130 -26.22 8.63 -3.60
C GLY A 130 -25.13 7.71 -4.19
N VAL A 131 -24.79 6.57 -3.56
CA VAL A 131 -23.87 5.58 -4.14
C VAL A 131 -24.65 4.50 -4.86
N ARG A 132 -24.42 4.34 -6.17
CA ARG A 132 -25.03 3.27 -6.98
C ARG A 132 -23.99 2.42 -7.69
N THR A 133 -24.34 1.17 -7.99
CA THR A 133 -23.54 0.30 -8.85
C THR A 133 -24.07 0.33 -10.28
N GLY A 134 -23.17 0.31 -11.26
CA GLY A 134 -23.51 0.27 -12.68
C GLY A 134 -22.45 -0.45 -13.51
N SER A 135 -22.70 -0.55 -14.81
CA SER A 135 -21.77 -1.08 -15.80
C SER A 135 -21.05 0.05 -16.55
N PHE A 136 -19.92 -0.24 -17.20
CA PHE A 136 -19.22 0.77 -18.03
C PHE A 136 -20.04 1.30 -19.22
N SER A 137 -21.12 0.63 -19.60
CA SER A 137 -22.06 1.13 -20.61
C SER A 137 -23.13 2.08 -20.07
N ASP A 138 -23.25 2.20 -18.74
CA ASP A 138 -24.24 3.08 -18.13
C ASP A 138 -23.79 4.54 -18.21
N THR A 139 -24.75 5.47 -18.18
CA THR A 139 -24.44 6.90 -18.12
C THR A 139 -23.67 7.22 -16.83
N PRO A 140 -22.45 7.77 -16.92
CA PRO A 140 -21.68 8.12 -15.74
C PRO A 140 -22.40 9.19 -14.91
N SER A 141 -22.10 9.23 -13.61
CA SER A 141 -22.51 10.34 -12.77
C SER A 141 -21.83 11.64 -13.21
N GLU A 142 -22.52 12.76 -13.07
CA GLU A 142 -21.95 14.10 -13.25
C GLU A 142 -20.94 14.46 -12.16
N HIS A 143 -20.98 13.78 -11.00
CA HIS A 143 -20.16 14.12 -9.83
C HIS A 143 -18.94 13.22 -9.66
N ALA A 144 -19.15 11.92 -9.44
CA ALA A 144 -18.08 10.97 -9.15
C ALA A 144 -18.32 9.59 -9.78
N ASN A 145 -17.27 9.03 -10.38
CA ASN A 145 -17.27 7.73 -11.04
C ASN A 145 -16.05 6.93 -10.61
N VAL A 146 -16.28 5.70 -10.14
CA VAL A 146 -15.24 4.81 -9.63
C VAL A 146 -15.22 3.56 -10.48
N LEU A 147 -14.15 3.36 -11.21
CA LEU A 147 -13.92 2.23 -12.09
C LEU A 147 -13.23 1.13 -11.29
N VAL A 148 -13.96 0.05 -10.98
CA VAL A 148 -13.48 -1.01 -10.08
C VAL A 148 -12.80 -2.12 -10.87
N ALA A 149 -11.49 -2.26 -10.66
CA ALA A 149 -10.63 -3.28 -11.27
C ALA A 149 -10.87 -3.50 -12.78
N PRO A 150 -10.89 -2.44 -13.62
CA PRO A 150 -11.06 -2.62 -15.05
C PRO A 150 -9.86 -3.37 -15.64
N VAL A 151 -10.13 -4.45 -16.37
CA VAL A 151 -9.13 -5.25 -17.06
C VAL A 151 -9.39 -5.20 -18.55
N ALA A 152 -8.45 -4.68 -19.33
CA ALA A 152 -8.60 -4.60 -20.79
C ALA A 152 -7.99 -5.83 -21.46
N THR A 153 -8.83 -6.78 -21.86
CA THR A 153 -8.38 -7.94 -22.65
C THR A 153 -8.35 -7.62 -24.15
N ARG A 154 -7.71 -8.47 -24.95
CA ARG A 154 -7.69 -8.30 -26.42
C ARG A 154 -9.10 -8.39 -27.02
N GLY A 155 -9.49 -7.37 -27.79
CA GLY A 155 -10.79 -7.32 -28.48
C GLY A 155 -11.92 -6.75 -27.62
N ASP A 156 -11.65 -6.43 -26.36
CA ASP A 156 -12.61 -5.82 -25.45
C ASP A 156 -12.83 -4.32 -25.79
N PRO A 157 -14.09 -3.86 -25.99
CA PRO A 157 -14.39 -2.45 -26.21
C PRO A 157 -14.23 -1.56 -24.96
N LEU A 158 -13.78 -2.12 -23.83
CA LEU A 158 -13.60 -1.42 -22.55
C LEU A 158 -12.90 -0.06 -22.70
N LEU A 159 -11.72 -0.01 -23.31
CA LEU A 159 -10.94 1.23 -23.36
C LEU A 159 -11.66 2.34 -24.14
N PRO A 160 -12.18 2.12 -25.37
CA PRO A 160 -13.06 3.08 -26.04
C PRO A 160 -14.26 3.54 -25.20
N LEU A 161 -14.92 2.63 -24.47
CA LEU A 161 -16.05 2.97 -23.60
C LEU A 161 -15.62 3.88 -22.45
N LEU A 162 -14.51 3.57 -21.79
CA LEU A 162 -13.96 4.38 -20.71
C LEU A 162 -13.52 5.77 -21.19
N GLU A 163 -12.83 5.84 -22.33
CA GLU A 163 -12.44 7.11 -22.95
C GLU A 163 -13.68 7.96 -23.28
N GLY A 164 -14.72 7.35 -23.85
CA GLY A 164 -15.99 8.01 -24.15
C GLY A 164 -16.72 8.52 -22.90
N ALA A 165 -16.78 7.70 -21.85
CA ALA A 165 -17.42 8.07 -20.58
C ALA A 165 -16.68 9.21 -19.87
N VAL A 166 -15.34 9.16 -19.84
CA VAL A 166 -14.51 10.24 -19.28
C VAL A 166 -14.65 11.53 -20.10
N ALA A 167 -14.80 11.42 -21.42
CA ALA A 167 -15.01 12.57 -22.29
C ALA A 167 -16.41 13.19 -22.16
N SER A 168 -17.45 12.41 -21.84
CA SER A 168 -18.82 12.91 -21.68
C SER A 168 -19.05 13.65 -20.35
N ALA A 169 -18.28 13.31 -19.30
CA ALA A 169 -18.32 14.01 -18.01
C ALA A 169 -16.92 14.47 -17.57
N PRO A 170 -16.30 15.45 -18.25
CA PRO A 170 -14.92 15.86 -18.01
C PRO A 170 -14.71 16.57 -16.66
N GLN A 171 -15.78 17.12 -16.08
CA GLN A 171 -15.75 17.81 -14.79
C GLN A 171 -15.98 16.88 -13.59
N ALA A 172 -16.47 15.65 -13.85
CA ALA A 172 -16.66 14.65 -12.80
C ALA A 172 -15.31 14.19 -12.24
N VAL A 173 -15.33 13.71 -11.00
CA VAL A 173 -14.21 13.00 -10.41
C VAL A 173 -14.20 11.56 -10.94
N TRP A 174 -13.06 11.12 -11.44
CA TRP A 174 -12.85 9.78 -11.95
C TRP A 174 -11.78 9.08 -11.13
N MET A 175 -12.12 7.92 -10.57
CA MET A 175 -11.19 7.08 -9.83
C MET A 175 -10.98 5.77 -10.57
N LEU A 176 -9.72 5.46 -10.92
CA LEU A 176 -9.31 4.13 -11.33
C LEU A 176 -8.82 3.36 -10.10
N LEU A 177 -9.49 2.28 -9.75
CA LEU A 177 -9.05 1.41 -8.67
C LEU A 177 -8.56 0.07 -9.21
N ASN A 178 -7.30 -0.26 -8.93
CA ASN A 178 -6.68 -1.53 -9.29
C ASN A 178 -6.85 -1.87 -10.78
N ALA A 179 -6.73 -0.84 -11.64
CA ALA A 179 -6.86 -0.98 -13.07
C ALA A 179 -5.68 -1.78 -13.65
N ASP A 180 -5.99 -2.75 -14.50
CA ASP A 180 -5.01 -3.46 -15.32
C ASP A 180 -5.43 -3.39 -16.80
N LEU A 181 -5.26 -2.21 -17.40
CA LEU A 181 -5.52 -2.04 -18.83
C LEU A 181 -4.37 -2.62 -19.67
N SER A 182 -3.35 -3.18 -19.01
CA SER A 182 -2.10 -3.67 -19.56
C SER A 182 -1.96 -5.20 -19.52
N ALA A 183 -2.98 -5.94 -19.07
CA ALA A 183 -2.92 -7.39 -18.85
C ALA A 183 -2.38 -8.19 -20.06
N ASP A 184 -2.71 -7.76 -21.29
CA ASP A 184 -2.36 -8.45 -22.53
C ASP A 184 -1.25 -7.76 -23.36
N ARG A 185 -0.28 -7.08 -22.73
CA ARG A 185 0.77 -6.33 -23.43
C ARG A 185 1.48 -7.08 -24.57
N ALA A 186 1.63 -8.41 -24.46
CA ALA A 186 2.29 -9.24 -25.47
C ALA A 186 1.39 -9.58 -26.69
N ALA A 187 0.07 -9.59 -26.51
CA ALA A 187 -0.89 -9.97 -27.56
C ALA A 187 -1.50 -8.76 -28.28
N VAL A 188 -1.14 -7.55 -27.85
CA VAL A 188 -1.70 -6.28 -28.31
C VAL A 188 -0.64 -5.50 -29.10
N GLY A 189 -1.02 -4.97 -30.27
CA GLY A 189 -0.10 -4.20 -31.10
C GLY A 189 0.38 -2.93 -30.41
N MET A 190 1.60 -2.47 -30.74
CA MET A 190 2.27 -1.32 -30.10
C MET A 190 1.39 -0.07 -29.94
N ARG A 191 0.55 0.21 -30.95
CA ARG A 191 -0.37 1.37 -30.96
C ARG A 191 -1.40 1.33 -29.83
N GLU A 192 -2.00 0.16 -29.61
CA GLU A 192 -3.03 -0.04 -28.59
C GLU A 192 -2.41 -0.10 -27.20
N SER A 193 -1.23 -0.73 -27.05
CA SER A 193 -0.45 -0.66 -25.80
C SER A 193 -0.08 0.78 -25.41
N ALA A 194 0.31 1.61 -26.38
CA ALA A 194 0.60 3.03 -26.15
C ALA A 194 -0.67 3.86 -25.86
N ARG A 195 -1.83 3.47 -26.40
CA ARG A 195 -3.13 4.11 -26.08
C ARG A 195 -3.53 3.80 -24.64
N ARG A 196 -3.48 2.52 -24.23
CA ARG A 196 -3.74 2.06 -22.86
C ARG A 196 -2.86 2.78 -21.84
N ALA A 197 -1.55 2.83 -22.10
CA ALA A 197 -0.60 3.55 -21.25
C ALA A 197 -0.95 5.04 -21.13
N ARG A 198 -1.23 5.72 -22.25
CA ARG A 198 -1.63 7.15 -22.22
C ARG A 198 -2.93 7.40 -21.46
N PHE A 199 -3.90 6.50 -21.55
CA PHE A 199 -5.13 6.62 -20.78
C PHE A 199 -4.87 6.43 -19.28
N GLU A 200 -4.12 5.39 -18.89
CA GLU A 200 -3.71 5.19 -17.50
C GLU A 200 -2.90 6.38 -16.95
N ASP A 201 -1.96 6.91 -17.73
CA ASP A 201 -1.12 8.06 -17.37
C ASP A 201 -1.91 9.38 -17.31
N SER A 202 -3.15 9.41 -17.82
CA SER A 202 -4.05 10.57 -17.68
C SER A 202 -4.70 10.68 -16.30
N PHE A 203 -4.51 9.66 -15.44
CA PHE A 203 -4.95 9.65 -14.05
C PHE A 203 -3.75 9.87 -13.13
N GLU A 204 -3.85 10.86 -12.26
CA GLU A 204 -2.82 11.13 -11.26
C GLU A 204 -2.81 9.98 -10.24
N ARG A 205 -1.65 9.40 -10.00
CA ARG A 205 -1.53 8.36 -8.98
C ARG A 205 -1.75 9.01 -7.61
N ALA A 206 -2.81 8.60 -6.92
CA ALA A 206 -3.08 9.00 -5.56
C ALA A 206 -2.46 8.02 -4.57
N PHE A 207 -2.55 6.72 -4.81
CA PHE A 207 -2.03 5.70 -3.89
C PHE A 207 -1.48 4.50 -4.66
N TYR A 208 -0.37 3.95 -4.19
CA TYR A 208 0.16 2.68 -4.68
C TYR A 208 0.71 1.88 -3.53
N PHE A 209 0.36 0.60 -3.45
CA PHE A 209 0.93 -0.34 -2.52
C PHE A 209 1.20 -1.67 -3.20
N ARG A 210 2.38 -2.24 -2.95
CA ARG A 210 2.75 -3.57 -3.42
C ARG A 210 3.84 -4.18 -2.55
N ASN A 211 3.65 -5.43 -2.15
CA ASN A 211 4.69 -6.21 -1.49
C ASN A 211 5.79 -6.66 -2.47
N VAL A 212 7.02 -6.71 -1.97
CA VAL A 212 8.20 -7.16 -2.70
C VAL A 212 8.52 -8.58 -2.28
N PHE A 213 8.30 -9.53 -3.17
CA PHE A 213 8.60 -10.93 -2.94
C PHE A 213 9.88 -11.34 -3.67
N MET A 214 10.63 -12.24 -3.04
CA MET A 214 11.76 -12.94 -3.65
C MET A 214 11.53 -14.45 -3.60
N VAL A 215 11.88 -15.15 -4.68
CA VAL A 215 11.79 -16.61 -4.72
C VAL A 215 13.00 -17.23 -4.05
N LYS A 216 12.79 -17.93 -2.94
CA LYS A 216 13.86 -18.64 -2.21
C LYS A 216 14.15 -19.98 -2.87
N ARG A 217 15.35 -20.14 -3.45
CA ARG A 217 15.86 -21.43 -3.97
C ARG A 217 16.55 -22.25 -2.86
N PRO A 218 16.50 -23.59 -2.88
CA PRO A 218 15.86 -24.45 -3.89
C PRO A 218 14.34 -24.64 -3.70
N THR A 219 13.77 -24.19 -2.57
CA THR A 219 12.37 -24.42 -2.20
C THR A 219 11.32 -23.80 -3.13
N LEU A 220 11.73 -22.89 -4.02
CA LEU A 220 10.87 -22.10 -4.91
C LEU A 220 9.71 -21.37 -4.21
N ARG A 221 9.83 -21.13 -2.89
CA ARG A 221 8.82 -20.42 -2.11
C ARG A 221 9.00 -18.92 -2.28
N ALA A 222 7.90 -18.21 -2.57
CA ALA A 222 7.89 -16.75 -2.48
C ALA A 222 8.01 -16.33 -1.01
N VAL A 223 8.99 -15.46 -0.74
CA VAL A 223 9.24 -14.91 0.59
C VAL A 223 9.15 -13.41 0.48
N GLU A 224 8.32 -12.80 1.30
CA GLU A 224 8.23 -11.35 1.38
C GLU A 224 9.55 -10.78 1.92
N LYS A 225 10.00 -9.68 1.31
CA LYS A 225 11.24 -9.01 1.66
C LYS A 225 11.07 -7.52 1.92
N GLY A 226 9.93 -6.94 1.56
CA GLY A 226 9.70 -5.52 1.70
C GLY A 226 8.42 -5.07 1.04
N ALA A 227 8.24 -3.76 0.93
CA ALA A 227 7.08 -3.16 0.31
C ALA A 227 7.45 -1.87 -0.45
N LEU A 228 6.69 -1.58 -1.50
CA LEU A 228 6.70 -0.30 -2.20
C LEU A 228 5.39 0.42 -1.89
N LEU A 229 5.50 1.64 -1.36
CA LEU A 229 4.38 2.50 -1.03
C LEU A 229 4.52 3.84 -1.76
N PHE A 230 3.41 4.34 -2.27
CA PHE A 230 3.25 5.72 -2.70
C PHE A 230 2.01 6.30 -2.03
N CYS A 231 2.17 7.46 -1.40
CA CYS A 231 1.06 8.31 -1.02
C CYS A 231 1.24 9.67 -1.68
N TYR A 232 0.15 10.23 -2.20
CA TYR A 232 0.08 11.61 -2.68
C TYR A 232 0.52 12.55 -1.56
N GLY A 233 1.41 13.49 -1.86
CA GLY A 233 1.99 14.35 -0.83
C GLY A 233 3.15 13.73 -0.03
N ALA A 234 3.43 12.44 -0.13
CA ALA A 234 4.58 11.81 0.53
C ALA A 234 5.63 11.28 -0.46
N GLY A 235 5.19 10.93 -1.68
CA GLY A 235 6.06 10.37 -2.72
C GLY A 235 6.30 8.87 -2.54
N TRP A 236 7.30 8.33 -3.23
CA TRP A 236 7.62 6.90 -3.21
C TRP A 236 8.52 6.54 -2.02
N SER A 237 8.16 5.48 -1.31
CA SER A 237 8.89 4.93 -0.18
C SER A 237 9.08 3.42 -0.37
N VAL A 238 10.33 2.98 -0.26
CA VAL A 238 10.73 1.57 -0.30
C VAL A 238 11.04 1.12 1.11
N PHE A 239 10.38 0.05 1.54
CA PHE A 239 10.56 -0.56 2.84
C PHE A 239 11.15 -1.95 2.69
N ALA A 240 12.00 -2.35 3.64
CA ALA A 240 12.46 -3.73 3.79
C ALA A 240 11.80 -4.35 5.03
N LEU A 241 11.40 -5.61 4.89
CA LEU A 241 10.86 -6.40 5.97
C LEU A 241 11.99 -6.89 6.86
N GLN A 242 11.92 -6.53 8.14
CA GLN A 242 12.78 -6.98 9.23
C GLN A 242 12.03 -7.95 10.14
N THR A 243 12.72 -8.46 11.17
CA THR A 243 12.13 -9.35 12.18
C THR A 243 10.88 -8.74 12.83
N ASP A 244 10.91 -7.44 13.11
CA ASP A 244 9.87 -6.75 13.89
C ASP A 244 8.94 -5.87 13.04
N GLY A 245 9.03 -5.97 11.70
CA GLY A 245 8.17 -5.20 10.79
C GLY A 245 8.94 -4.50 9.67
N TYR A 246 8.34 -3.48 9.07
CA TYR A 246 8.93 -2.77 7.93
C TYR A 246 9.81 -1.59 8.36
N GLU A 247 10.99 -1.50 7.76
CA GLU A 247 11.92 -0.38 7.93
C GLU A 247 12.05 0.40 6.61
N LEU A 248 11.94 1.73 6.66
CA LEU A 248 12.15 2.58 5.49
C LEU A 248 13.62 2.50 5.05
N VAL A 249 13.86 2.07 3.81
CA VAL A 249 15.21 1.94 3.26
C VAL A 249 15.55 3.08 2.31
N LYS A 250 14.57 3.52 1.50
CA LYS A 250 14.81 4.50 0.45
C LYS A 250 13.55 5.32 0.15
N ARG A 251 13.73 6.63 -0.07
CA ARG A 251 12.73 7.49 -0.70
C ARG A 251 13.12 7.75 -2.15
N CYS A 252 12.13 7.77 -3.02
CA CYS A 252 12.33 7.98 -4.45
C CYS A 252 11.40 9.09 -4.97
N ASP A 253 11.91 9.88 -5.92
CA ASP A 253 11.10 10.88 -6.62
C ASP A 253 10.18 10.25 -7.67
N LYS A 254 10.56 9.06 -8.17
CA LYS A 254 9.85 8.28 -9.18
C LYS A 254 9.70 6.84 -8.75
N MET A 255 8.79 6.12 -9.41
CA MET A 255 8.62 4.68 -9.20
C MET A 255 9.96 3.97 -9.48
N PRO A 256 10.53 3.24 -8.51
CA PRO A 256 11.77 2.49 -8.73
C PRO A 256 11.52 1.35 -9.73
N SER A 257 12.55 1.00 -10.52
CA SER A 257 12.47 -0.18 -11.38
C SER A 257 12.44 -1.47 -10.53
N VAL A 258 12.01 -2.58 -11.13
CA VAL A 258 12.00 -3.88 -10.44
C VAL A 258 13.40 -4.29 -9.98
N GLU A 259 14.42 -4.01 -10.79
CA GLU A 259 15.82 -4.28 -10.46
C GLU A 259 16.32 -3.40 -9.30
N GLU A 260 15.99 -2.10 -9.33
CA GLU A 260 16.35 -1.16 -8.27
C GLU A 260 15.69 -1.55 -6.95
N LEU A 261 14.39 -1.85 -6.99
CA LEU A 261 13.62 -2.32 -5.85
C LEU A 261 14.23 -3.58 -5.23
N THR A 262 14.55 -4.57 -6.07
CA THR A 262 15.16 -5.84 -5.64
C THR A 262 16.54 -5.61 -5.02
N SER A 263 17.37 -4.76 -5.63
CA SER A 263 18.70 -4.42 -5.15
C SER A 263 18.65 -3.73 -3.78
N VAL A 264 17.80 -2.70 -3.63
CA VAL A 264 17.65 -1.94 -2.39
C VAL A 264 17.18 -2.82 -1.25
N VAL A 265 16.16 -3.64 -1.48
CA VAL A 265 15.59 -4.54 -0.48
C VAL A 265 16.56 -5.67 -0.10
N SER A 266 17.29 -6.23 -1.08
CA SER A 266 18.30 -7.25 -0.83
C SER A 266 19.47 -6.71 -0.01
N ALA A 267 19.94 -5.50 -0.33
CA ALA A 267 21.01 -4.83 0.41
C ALA A 267 20.61 -4.51 1.86
N ALA A 268 19.35 -4.11 2.09
CA ALA A 268 18.82 -3.93 3.44
C ALA A 268 18.75 -5.26 4.21
N SER A 269 18.23 -6.31 3.58
CA SER A 269 18.15 -7.65 4.18
C SER A 269 19.54 -8.18 4.59
N ALA A 270 20.55 -8.02 3.74
CA ALA A 270 21.92 -8.47 4.02
C ALA A 270 22.53 -7.75 5.23
N ARG A 271 22.34 -6.42 5.34
CA ARG A 271 22.84 -5.63 6.48
C ARG A 271 22.25 -6.09 7.82
N ASN A 272 20.99 -6.52 7.83
CA ASN A 272 20.35 -6.98 9.06
C ASN A 272 20.76 -8.39 9.47
N VAL A 273 21.06 -9.28 8.51
CA VAL A 273 21.71 -10.56 8.83
C VAL A 273 23.07 -10.32 9.49
N SER A 274 23.86 -9.38 8.97
CA SER A 274 25.16 -9.02 9.57
C SER A 274 25.00 -8.43 10.98
N ARG A 275 24.01 -7.54 11.21
CA ARG A 275 23.73 -6.97 12.54
C ARG A 275 23.26 -8.02 13.54
N SER A 276 22.35 -8.92 13.14
CA SER A 276 21.86 -10.00 14.02
C SER A 276 22.99 -10.91 14.46
N ARG A 277 23.88 -11.32 13.53
CA ARG A 277 25.05 -12.14 13.86
C ARG A 277 26.04 -11.42 14.78
N ALA A 278 26.26 -10.13 14.54
CA ALA A 278 27.13 -9.33 15.42
C ALA A 278 26.54 -9.21 16.83
N ALA A 279 25.22 -9.02 16.95
CA ALA A 279 24.52 -8.97 18.24
C ALA A 279 24.53 -10.33 18.97
N GLU A 280 24.31 -11.43 18.25
CA GLU A 280 24.41 -12.80 18.80
C GLU A 280 25.82 -13.09 19.31
N ASN A 281 26.85 -12.76 18.53
CA ASN A 281 28.24 -12.94 18.94
C ASN A 281 28.59 -12.08 20.16
N ALA A 282 28.18 -10.81 20.18
CA ALA A 282 28.41 -9.93 21.34
C ALA A 282 27.67 -10.43 22.60
N GLY A 283 26.48 -11.00 22.45
CA GLY A 283 25.73 -11.63 23.54
C GLY A 283 26.41 -12.90 24.06
N ALA A 284 26.93 -13.74 23.15
CA ALA A 284 27.70 -14.94 23.50
C ALA A 284 29.00 -14.59 24.23
N ASP A 285 29.73 -13.57 23.75
CA ASP A 285 30.95 -13.07 24.39
C ASP A 285 30.66 -12.52 25.78
N ALA A 286 29.57 -11.75 25.94
CA ALA A 286 29.15 -11.24 27.25
C ALA A 286 28.73 -12.35 28.22
N ALA A 287 28.08 -13.41 27.74
CA ALA A 287 27.71 -14.58 28.56
C ALA A 287 28.95 -15.40 28.96
N PHE A 288 29.90 -15.58 28.04
CA PHE A 288 31.17 -16.24 28.29
C PHE A 288 32.00 -15.48 29.34
N LEU A 289 32.12 -14.16 29.22
CA LEU A 289 32.83 -13.33 30.21
C LEU A 289 32.18 -13.38 31.60
N ARG A 290 30.83 -13.42 31.70
CA ARG A 290 30.14 -13.64 32.99
C ARG A 290 30.45 -15.01 33.59
N THR A 291 30.57 -16.04 32.76
CA THR A 291 30.89 -17.41 33.19
C THR A 291 32.31 -17.51 33.73
N ILE A 292 33.27 -16.86 33.08
CA ILE A 292 34.66 -16.73 33.57
C ILE A 292 34.70 -15.96 34.87
N ALA A 293 34.03 -14.80 34.95
CA ALA A 293 34.01 -13.99 36.17
C ALA A 293 33.40 -14.75 37.37
N GLY A 294 32.32 -15.51 37.15
CA GLY A 294 31.73 -16.37 38.17
C GLY A 294 32.67 -17.49 38.63
N SER A 295 33.40 -18.11 37.69
CA SER A 295 34.38 -19.15 37.99
C SER A 295 35.59 -18.59 38.77
N ALA A 296 36.07 -17.40 38.42
CA ALA A 296 37.16 -16.73 39.13
C ALA A 296 36.76 -16.34 40.57
N ALA A 297 35.52 -15.87 40.76
CA ALA A 297 34.98 -15.58 42.09
C ALA A 297 34.87 -16.85 42.95
N LEU A 298 34.47 -17.98 42.35
CA LEU A 298 34.41 -19.27 43.04
C LEU A 298 35.82 -19.74 43.48
N VAL A 299 36.81 -19.65 42.59
CA VAL A 299 38.21 -20.01 42.92
C VAL A 299 38.77 -19.11 44.03
N ALA A 300 38.50 -17.80 43.97
CA ALA A 300 38.92 -16.87 45.01
C ALA A 300 38.27 -17.21 46.38
N ALA A 301 36.99 -17.57 46.39
CA ALA A 301 36.29 -17.99 47.61
C ALA A 301 36.86 -19.29 48.19
N VAL A 302 37.17 -20.28 47.36
CA VAL A 302 37.80 -21.54 47.80
C VAL A 302 39.19 -21.30 48.38
N LEU A 303 40.01 -20.48 47.73
CA LEU A 303 41.35 -20.12 48.22
C LEU A 303 41.28 -19.35 49.55
N ALA A 304 40.31 -18.44 49.71
CA ALA A 304 40.08 -17.75 50.98
C ALA A 304 39.68 -18.72 52.10
N ALA A 305 38.78 -19.68 51.82
CA ALA A 305 38.37 -20.69 52.78
C ALA A 305 39.52 -21.62 53.20
N LEU A 306 40.38 -22.01 52.26
CA LEU A 306 41.57 -22.83 52.55
C LEU A 306 42.59 -22.08 53.41
N ARG A 307 42.79 -20.78 53.19
CA ARG A 307 43.66 -19.96 54.04
C ARG A 307 43.16 -19.84 55.48
N LEU A 308 41.85 -19.72 55.68
CA LEU A 308 41.26 -19.68 57.03
C LEU A 308 41.46 -21.00 57.79
N ARG A 309 41.45 -22.14 57.10
CA ARG A 309 41.71 -23.46 57.72
C ARG A 309 43.17 -23.73 58.04
N ALA A 310 44.11 -23.10 57.33
CA ALA A 310 45.55 -23.31 57.56
C ALA A 310 46.11 -22.43 58.70
N GLY A 311 45.34 -21.43 59.17
CA GLY A 311 45.72 -20.52 60.24
C GLY A 311 45.13 -20.84 61.63
N SER A 312 44.41 -21.96 61.76
CA SER A 312 43.86 -22.50 63.02
C SER A 312 44.59 -23.76 63.42
#